data_AF-A0A6A5SF78-F1
#
_entry.id   AF-A0A6A5SF78-F1
#
_cell.length_a   1.000
_cell.length_b   1.000
_cell.length_c   1.000
_cell.angle_alpha   90.00
_cell.angle_beta   90.00
_cell.angle_gamma   90.00
#
_symmetry.space_group_name_H-M   'P 1'
#
loop_
_entity.id
_entity.type
_entity.pdbx_description
1 polymer ?
#
loop_
_entity_poly.entity_id
_entity_poly.type
_entity_poly.pdbx_seq_one_letter_code
_entity_poly.pdbx_strand_id
1 'polypeptide(L)'
;RNTMAGWSAAGLFPFNPERVLRGMPKQLVELSCPTTEVAESPSHEEAPLTPVTPVTVDALTSLHNRIKQDGCASDKASKQRLQRCVEKLASAAKISFAKQSPLQDHNRLLYKINSEAKVRRSTRSLVIGRAKVMSYEHLEEARMAHAAIDKAAVDKATRKRGRKRKLSTQDAEEEAVEVVSQQAGSSVPKVKMARRKSNFQ
;
A
#
# COMPACT_ATOMS: atom_id res chain seq x y z
N ARG A 1 -17.28 -23.49 18.75
CA ARG A 1 -17.70 -22.48 19.75
C ARG A 1 -18.69 -21.55 19.07
N ASN A 2 -19.92 -21.44 19.57
CA ASN A 2 -20.98 -20.63 18.95
C ASN A 2 -20.80 -19.16 19.38
N THR A 3 -20.35 -18.31 18.47
CA THR A 3 -20.10 -16.88 18.75
C THR A 3 -21.38 -16.17 19.19
N MET A 4 -22.53 -16.50 18.59
CA MET A 4 -23.85 -15.91 18.92
C MET A 4 -24.26 -16.10 20.38
N ALA A 5 -23.90 -17.25 20.97
CA ALA A 5 -24.16 -17.53 22.37
C ALA A 5 -23.34 -16.60 23.29
N GLY A 6 -22.10 -16.28 22.91
CA GLY A 6 -21.25 -15.33 23.64
C GLY A 6 -21.81 -13.90 23.61
N TRP A 7 -22.28 -13.43 22.46
CA TRP A 7 -22.88 -12.09 22.33
C TRP A 7 -24.18 -11.96 23.12
N SER A 8 -25.04 -12.99 23.12
CA SER A 8 -26.28 -13.02 23.89
C SER A 8 -26.01 -13.04 25.41
N ALA A 9 -25.01 -13.84 25.83
CA ALA A 9 -24.56 -13.91 27.22
C ALA A 9 -24.01 -12.57 27.72
N ALA A 10 -23.37 -11.77 26.85
CA ALA A 10 -22.91 -10.41 27.20
C ALA A 10 -23.98 -9.31 27.02
N GLY A 11 -25.19 -9.66 26.55
CA GLY A 11 -26.28 -8.70 26.33
C GLY A 11 -26.05 -7.77 25.14
N LEU A 12 -25.15 -8.13 24.23
CA LEU A 12 -24.89 -7.38 23.01
C LEU A 12 -25.91 -7.64 21.91
N PHE A 13 -26.75 -8.67 22.03
CA PHE A 13 -27.81 -8.95 21.06
C PHE A 13 -29.11 -9.46 21.70
N PRO A 14 -30.25 -8.79 21.45
CA PRO A 14 -30.36 -7.39 21.04
C PRO A 14 -29.76 -6.50 22.14
N PHE A 15 -28.88 -5.56 21.78
CA PHE A 15 -28.09 -4.74 22.69
C PHE A 15 -28.87 -4.21 23.91
N ASN A 16 -28.40 -4.52 25.12
CA ASN A 16 -28.95 -4.05 26.40
C ASN A 16 -27.88 -3.29 27.21
N PRO A 17 -27.91 -1.95 27.21
CA PRO A 17 -26.86 -1.13 27.82
C PRO A 17 -26.73 -1.35 29.34
N GLU A 18 -27.82 -1.64 30.05
CA GLU A 18 -27.83 -1.81 31.50
C GLU A 18 -27.05 -3.03 31.99
N ARG A 19 -26.93 -4.08 31.16
CA ARG A 19 -26.11 -5.25 31.48
C ARG A 19 -24.62 -4.96 31.31
N VAL A 20 -24.28 -4.21 30.26
CA VAL A 20 -22.91 -3.79 29.98
C VAL A 20 -22.41 -2.85 31.08
N LEU A 21 -23.23 -1.89 31.51
CA LEU A 21 -22.88 -0.94 32.56
C LEU A 21 -22.73 -1.57 33.96
N ARG A 22 -23.46 -2.66 34.25
CA ARG A 22 -23.31 -3.39 35.52
C ARG A 22 -21.98 -4.13 35.68
N GLY A 23 -21.40 -4.59 34.59
CA GLY A 23 -20.11 -5.29 34.59
C GLY A 23 -18.91 -4.32 34.62
N MET A 24 -19.14 -3.05 34.36
CA MET A 24 -18.12 -2.02 34.46
C MET A 24 -17.94 -1.59 35.93
N PRO A 25 -16.71 -1.43 36.43
CA PRO A 25 -16.50 -0.84 37.74
C PRO A 25 -17.10 0.57 37.73
N LYS A 26 -18.11 0.80 38.58
CA LYS A 26 -18.75 2.12 38.74
C LYS A 26 -17.67 3.14 39.06
N GLN A 27 -17.43 4.07 38.13
CA GLN A 27 -16.69 5.28 38.44
C GLN A 27 -17.58 6.11 39.36
N LEU A 28 -17.18 6.18 40.63
CA LEU A 28 -17.86 6.93 41.68
C LEU A 28 -17.74 8.43 41.35
N VAL A 29 -18.74 8.97 40.67
CA VAL A 29 -18.91 10.40 40.44
C VAL A 29 -19.62 10.97 41.67
N GLU A 30 -18.84 11.32 42.69
CA GLU A 30 -19.27 12.34 43.65
C GLU A 30 -18.79 13.69 43.12
N LEU A 31 -19.59 14.30 42.24
CA LEU A 31 -19.53 15.73 41.95
C LEU A 31 -20.92 16.31 42.19
N SER A 32 -21.26 16.46 43.47
CA SER A 32 -22.36 17.28 43.93
C SER A 32 -21.86 18.73 44.03
N CYS A 33 -22.25 19.58 43.08
CA CYS A 33 -22.22 21.03 43.25
C CYS A 33 -23.66 21.53 43.32
N PRO A 34 -24.10 22.15 44.43
CA PRO A 34 -25.40 22.77 44.47
C PRO A 34 -25.41 24.04 43.62
N THR A 35 -26.51 24.16 42.86
CA THR A 35 -26.94 25.35 42.10
C THR A 35 -27.38 26.48 43.05
N THR A 36 -27.50 27.70 42.50
CA THR A 36 -28.05 28.99 43.04
C THR A 36 -27.01 29.85 43.79
N GLU A 37 -26.73 31.15 43.55
CA GLU A 37 -27.40 32.29 42.89
C GLU A 37 -26.38 33.32 42.30
N VAL A 38 -26.92 34.30 41.58
CA VAL A 38 -26.34 35.44 40.84
C VAL A 38 -25.33 36.30 41.64
N ALA A 39 -24.17 36.61 41.03
CA ALA A 39 -23.42 37.87 41.20
C ALA A 39 -22.34 38.05 40.10
N GLU A 40 -22.21 39.27 39.57
CA GLU A 40 -21.27 39.66 38.51
C GLU A 40 -19.79 39.75 38.96
N SER A 41 -18.90 39.07 38.21
CA SER A 41 -17.46 39.38 37.92
C SER A 41 -16.43 39.50 39.08
N PRO A 42 -15.09 39.33 38.87
CA PRO A 42 -14.32 39.11 37.64
C PRO A 42 -13.41 37.84 37.65
N SER A 43 -12.81 37.60 36.48
CA SER A 43 -11.82 36.60 36.08
C SER A 43 -10.65 36.30 37.05
N HIS A 44 -10.40 35.02 37.36
CA HIS A 44 -9.28 34.17 36.88
C HIS A 44 -9.15 32.88 37.72
N GLU A 45 -8.50 31.87 37.10
CA GLU A 45 -7.99 30.59 37.65
C GLU A 45 -8.97 29.40 37.69
N GLU A 46 -8.58 28.16 37.37
CA GLU A 46 -7.50 27.57 36.57
C GLU A 46 -7.99 26.14 36.34
N ALA A 47 -8.45 25.82 35.13
CA ALA A 47 -8.77 24.44 34.74
C ALA A 47 -7.56 23.86 34.00
N PRO A 48 -7.20 22.59 34.21
CA PRO A 48 -5.92 22.04 33.76
C PRO A 48 -5.75 22.22 32.25
N LEU A 49 -4.78 23.07 31.89
CA LEU A 49 -4.44 23.48 30.53
C LEU A 49 -3.71 22.34 29.81
N THR A 50 -4.40 21.25 29.46
CA THR A 50 -3.99 20.51 28.26
C THR A 50 -4.16 21.45 27.07
N PRO A 51 -3.08 21.80 26.34
CA PRO A 51 -3.18 22.78 25.29
C PRO A 51 -4.06 22.24 24.16
N VAL A 52 -5.24 22.84 23.97
CA VAL A 52 -6.12 22.56 22.84
C VAL A 52 -5.35 22.91 21.56
N THR A 53 -5.01 21.88 20.78
CA THR A 53 -4.29 22.01 19.52
C THR A 53 -5.26 22.48 18.42
N PRO A 54 -4.85 23.44 17.57
CA PRO A 54 -5.69 23.89 16.47
C PRO A 54 -5.87 22.76 15.44
N VAL A 55 -7.12 22.45 15.13
CA VAL A 55 -7.50 21.38 14.17
C VAL A 55 -7.95 21.97 12.83
N THR A 56 -8.37 23.24 12.79
CA THR A 56 -8.86 23.94 11.60
C THR A 56 -7.81 24.87 11.00
N VAL A 57 -7.94 25.13 9.68
CA VAL A 57 -7.03 26.03 8.95
C VAL A 57 -7.13 27.46 9.49
N ASP A 58 -8.33 27.93 9.82
CA ASP A 58 -8.54 29.28 10.35
C ASP A 58 -7.92 29.47 11.75
N ALA A 59 -7.92 28.41 12.57
CA ALA A 59 -7.26 28.45 13.87
C ALA A 59 -5.73 28.48 13.71
N LEU A 60 -5.18 27.79 12.69
CA LEU A 60 -3.76 27.84 12.35
C LEU A 60 -3.33 29.22 11.81
N THR A 61 -4.11 29.83 10.93
CA THR A 61 -3.83 31.18 10.40
C THR A 61 -3.88 32.23 11.51
N SER A 62 -4.89 32.14 12.40
CA SER A 62 -5.00 32.99 13.59
C SER A 62 -3.80 32.83 14.51
N LEU A 63 -3.36 31.58 14.78
CA LEU A 63 -2.18 31.30 15.59
C LEU A 63 -0.90 31.89 14.96
N HIS A 64 -0.75 31.75 13.65
CA HIS A 64 0.40 32.30 12.91
C HIS A 64 0.45 33.83 12.96
N ASN A 65 -0.68 34.51 12.79
CA ASN A 65 -0.75 35.97 12.92
C ASN A 65 -0.39 36.43 14.33
N ARG A 66 -0.80 35.67 15.35
CA ARG A 66 -0.46 35.95 16.75
C ARG A 66 1.03 35.74 17.05
N ILE A 67 1.65 34.71 16.48
CA ILE A 67 3.11 34.50 16.53
C ILE A 67 3.86 35.69 15.92
N LYS A 68 3.39 36.22 14.78
CA LYS A 68 3.98 37.41 14.16
C LYS A 68 3.91 38.63 15.08
N GLN A 69 2.76 38.87 15.71
CA GLN A 69 2.57 39.99 16.63
C GLN A 69 3.44 39.86 17.90
N ASP A 70 3.41 38.68 18.54
CA ASP A 70 4.20 38.42 19.76
C ASP A 70 5.71 38.41 19.47
N GLY A 71 6.14 38.08 18.25
CA GLY A 71 7.55 38.13 17.83
C GLY A 71 8.10 39.55 17.65
N CYS A 72 7.23 40.54 17.39
CA CYS A 72 7.62 41.95 17.32
C CYS A 72 7.68 42.62 18.71
N ALA A 73 7.04 42.05 19.73
CA ALA A 73 7.02 42.58 21.09
C ALA A 73 8.17 41.99 21.94
N SER A 74 8.98 42.82 22.61
CA SER A 74 10.18 42.38 23.36
C SER A 74 9.90 42.02 24.84
N ASP A 75 8.65 42.10 25.26
CA ASP A 75 8.22 41.95 26.64
C ASP A 75 8.43 40.52 27.17
N LYS A 76 8.67 40.35 28.48
CA LYS A 76 8.80 39.00 29.07
C LYS A 76 7.55 38.14 28.84
N ALA A 77 6.36 38.76 28.92
CA ALA A 77 5.09 38.10 28.69
C ALA A 77 4.88 37.70 27.21
N SER A 78 5.30 38.52 26.25
CA SER A 78 5.19 38.18 24.82
C SER A 78 6.11 37.01 24.46
N LYS A 79 7.32 36.95 25.02
CA LYS A 79 8.25 35.82 24.83
C LYS A 79 7.65 34.50 25.32
N GLN A 80 7.02 34.50 26.50
CA GLN A 80 6.34 33.31 27.02
C GLN A 80 5.13 32.91 26.16
N ARG A 81 4.33 33.87 25.70
CA ARG A 81 3.20 33.61 24.78
C ARG A 81 3.68 33.06 23.45
N LEU A 82 4.76 33.62 22.90
CA LEU A 82 5.40 33.16 21.67
C LEU A 82 5.84 31.70 21.80
N GLN A 83 6.56 31.37 22.87
CA GLN A 83 6.99 30.00 23.13
C GLN A 83 5.81 29.02 23.15
N ARG A 84 4.74 29.34 23.90
CA ARG A 84 3.51 28.52 23.94
C ARG A 84 2.85 28.40 22.57
N CYS A 85 2.85 29.46 21.76
CA CYS A 85 2.27 29.43 20.42
C CYS A 85 3.10 28.56 19.45
N VAL A 86 4.42 28.61 19.55
CA VAL A 86 5.34 27.74 18.78
C VAL A 86 5.15 26.27 19.17
N GLU A 87 5.04 25.97 20.47
CA GLU A 87 4.77 24.62 20.97
C GLU A 87 3.42 24.08 20.48
N LYS A 88 2.38 24.92 20.44
CA LYS A 88 1.07 24.57 19.85
C LYS A 88 1.17 24.27 18.36
N LEU A 89 1.90 25.09 17.61
CA LEU A 89 2.09 24.90 16.18
C LEU A 89 2.86 23.59 15.91
N ALA A 90 3.94 23.34 16.64
CA ALA A 90 4.72 22.11 16.51
C ALA A 90 3.88 20.86 16.84
N SER A 91 3.05 20.93 17.89
CA SER A 91 2.15 19.84 18.27
C SER A 91 1.06 19.61 17.21
N ALA A 92 0.45 20.67 16.68
CA ALA A 92 -0.52 20.58 15.60
C ALA A 92 0.11 19.99 14.33
N ALA A 93 1.32 20.41 13.96
CA ALA A 93 2.06 19.90 12.81
C ALA A 93 2.36 18.39 12.95
N LYS A 94 2.81 17.94 14.13
CA LYS A 94 3.02 16.52 14.42
C LYS A 94 1.74 15.71 14.19
N ILE A 95 0.62 16.18 14.73
CA ILE A 95 -0.69 15.52 14.58
C ILE A 95 -1.13 15.51 13.12
N SER A 96 -0.96 16.62 12.38
CA SER A 96 -1.34 16.68 10.97
C SER A 96 -0.49 15.74 10.13
N PHE A 97 0.83 15.67 10.34
CA PHE A 97 1.69 14.73 9.62
C PHE A 97 1.38 13.27 9.95
N ALA A 98 1.15 12.96 11.23
CA ALA A 98 0.76 11.61 11.66
C ALA A 98 -0.56 11.16 11.00
N LYS A 99 -1.52 12.08 10.80
CA LYS A 99 -2.78 11.81 10.10
C LYS A 99 -2.63 11.72 8.58
N GLN A 100 -1.79 12.56 7.98
CA GLN A 100 -1.63 12.62 6.52
C GLN A 100 -0.76 11.50 5.96
N SER A 101 0.25 11.04 6.71
CA SER A 101 1.19 10.01 6.25
C SER A 101 0.51 8.71 5.79
N PRO A 102 -0.41 8.09 6.57
CA PRO A 102 -1.11 6.87 6.14
C PRO A 102 -1.98 7.09 4.89
N LEU A 103 -2.60 8.26 4.75
CA LEU A 103 -3.44 8.60 3.60
C LEU A 103 -2.60 8.74 2.33
N GLN A 104 -1.42 9.35 2.44
CA GLN A 104 -0.48 9.46 1.32
C GLN A 104 0.05 8.10 0.89
N ASP A 105 0.41 7.24 1.85
CA ASP A 105 0.86 5.87 1.57
C ASP A 105 -0.23 5.05 0.90
N HIS A 106 -1.47 5.14 1.40
CA HIS A 106 -2.62 4.48 0.79
C HIS A 106 -2.86 4.95 -0.65
N ASN A 107 -2.87 6.25 -0.89
CA ASN A 107 -3.01 6.81 -2.24
C ASN A 107 -1.89 6.35 -3.17
N ARG A 108 -0.66 6.27 -2.67
CA ARG A 108 0.49 5.76 -3.44
C ARG A 108 0.33 4.28 -3.80
N LEU A 109 -0.16 3.46 -2.87
CA LEU A 109 -0.46 2.04 -3.12
C LEU A 109 -1.57 1.90 -4.17
N LEU A 110 -2.67 2.64 -4.03
CA LEU A 110 -3.76 2.66 -5.00
C LEU A 110 -3.28 3.10 -6.38
N TYR A 111 -2.41 4.11 -6.46
CA TYR A 111 -1.85 4.55 -7.72
C TYR A 111 -1.05 3.44 -8.42
N LYS A 112 -0.24 2.68 -7.68
CA LYS A 112 0.51 1.52 -8.20
C LYS A 112 -0.41 0.40 -8.69
N ILE A 113 -1.42 0.04 -7.89
CA ILE A 113 -2.39 -1.00 -8.27
C ILE A 113 -3.16 -0.57 -9.53
N ASN A 114 -3.60 0.68 -9.57
CA ASN A 114 -4.37 1.20 -10.70
C ASN A 114 -3.52 1.32 -11.97
N SER A 115 -2.26 1.74 -11.86
CA SER A 115 -1.36 1.78 -13.02
C SER A 115 -1.09 0.38 -13.55
N GLU A 116 -0.86 -0.60 -12.67
CA GLU A 116 -0.71 -2.00 -13.05
C GLU A 116 -1.98 -2.57 -13.67
N ALA A 117 -3.15 -2.34 -13.06
CA ALA A 117 -4.43 -2.80 -13.59
C ALA A 117 -4.73 -2.21 -14.98
N LYS A 118 -4.39 -0.93 -15.20
CA LYS A 118 -4.47 -0.30 -16.53
C LYS A 118 -3.56 -1.01 -17.53
N VAL A 119 -2.33 -1.32 -17.15
CA VAL A 119 -1.38 -2.07 -17.98
C VAL A 119 -1.92 -3.48 -18.28
N ARG A 120 -2.49 -4.19 -17.31
CA ARG A 120 -3.09 -5.52 -17.52
C ARG A 120 -4.29 -5.48 -18.47
N ARG A 121 -5.08 -4.41 -18.44
CA ARG A 121 -6.23 -4.22 -19.35
C ARG A 121 -5.80 -3.83 -20.77
N SER A 122 -4.77 -2.99 -20.89
CA SER A 122 -4.29 -2.52 -22.20
C SER A 122 -3.38 -3.53 -22.90
N THR A 123 -2.60 -4.29 -22.13
CA THR A 123 -1.84 -5.43 -22.63
C THR A 123 -2.85 -6.48 -23.05
N ARG A 124 -3.05 -6.62 -24.36
CA ARG A 124 -3.93 -7.63 -24.95
C ARG A 124 -3.71 -8.96 -24.22
N SER A 125 -4.80 -9.57 -23.73
CA SER A 125 -4.74 -10.86 -23.07
C SER A 125 -3.93 -11.81 -23.94
N LEU A 126 -2.80 -12.31 -23.41
CA LEU A 126 -2.08 -13.40 -24.02
C LEU A 126 -3.04 -14.58 -23.95
N VAL A 127 -3.77 -14.82 -25.03
CA VAL A 127 -4.74 -15.92 -25.11
C VAL A 127 -3.92 -17.17 -24.87
N ILE A 128 -4.06 -17.77 -23.66
CA ILE A 128 -3.43 -19.04 -23.30
C ILE A 128 -4.18 -20.14 -24.07
N GLY A 129 -4.00 -20.14 -25.39
CA GLY A 129 -4.66 -21.05 -26.33
C GLY A 129 -6.19 -21.10 -26.23
N ARG A 130 -6.80 -21.99 -27.02
CA ARG A 130 -8.13 -22.50 -26.73
C ARG A 130 -7.94 -23.75 -25.89
N ALA A 131 -8.62 -23.83 -24.74
CA ALA A 131 -8.57 -25.03 -23.92
C ALA A 131 -9.20 -26.21 -24.69
N LYS A 132 -8.45 -27.29 -24.87
CA LYS A 132 -8.95 -28.57 -25.38
C LYS A 132 -9.27 -29.46 -24.18
N VAL A 133 -10.49 -29.99 -24.10
CA VAL A 133 -10.84 -31.04 -23.14
C VAL A 133 -10.10 -32.30 -23.57
N MET A 134 -9.04 -32.64 -22.85
CA MET A 134 -8.24 -33.84 -23.13
C MET A 134 -9.04 -35.07 -22.67
N SER A 135 -9.49 -35.89 -23.63
CA SER A 135 -9.93 -37.25 -23.34
C SER A 135 -8.75 -38.12 -22.88
N TYR A 136 -9.06 -39.26 -22.24
CA TYR A 136 -8.07 -40.21 -21.74
C TYR A 136 -7.08 -40.67 -22.84
N GLU A 137 -7.55 -40.84 -24.08
CA GLU A 137 -6.73 -41.18 -25.25
C GLU A 137 -5.60 -40.17 -25.48
N HIS A 138 -5.88 -38.86 -25.38
CA HIS A 138 -4.85 -37.84 -25.57
C HIS A 138 -3.80 -37.85 -24.45
N LEU A 139 -4.16 -38.28 -23.24
CA LEU A 139 -3.21 -38.46 -22.14
C LEU A 139 -2.32 -39.68 -22.37
N GLU A 140 -2.86 -40.75 -22.94
CA GLU A 140 -2.08 -41.93 -23.31
C GLU A 140 -1.12 -41.63 -24.46
N GLU A 141 -1.56 -40.93 -25.50
CA GLU A 141 -0.70 -40.48 -26.59
C GLU A 141 0.47 -39.63 -26.08
N ALA A 142 0.21 -38.68 -25.18
CA ALA A 142 1.25 -37.86 -24.57
C ALA A 142 2.25 -38.71 -23.77
N ARG A 143 1.76 -39.68 -22.98
CA ARG A 143 2.61 -40.60 -22.21
C ARG A 143 3.47 -41.48 -23.12
N MET A 144 2.90 -42.00 -24.21
CA MET A 144 3.65 -42.78 -25.20
C MET A 144 4.72 -41.94 -25.89
N ALA A 145 4.41 -40.70 -26.26
CA ALA A 145 5.36 -39.76 -26.85
C ALA A 145 6.53 -39.46 -25.89
N HIS A 146 6.24 -39.22 -24.60
CA HIS A 146 7.28 -39.02 -23.58
C HIS A 146 8.14 -40.28 -23.39
N ALA A 147 7.52 -41.45 -23.28
CA ALA A 147 8.26 -42.72 -23.14
C ALA A 147 9.16 -43.01 -24.37
N ALA A 148 8.73 -42.63 -25.57
CA ALA A 148 9.54 -42.76 -26.78
C ALA A 148 10.74 -41.79 -26.78
N ILE A 149 10.54 -40.54 -26.34
CA ILE A 149 11.61 -39.55 -26.18
C ILE A 149 12.64 -40.03 -25.15
N ASP A 150 12.19 -40.53 -24.00
CA ASP A 150 13.07 -41.02 -22.94
C ASP A 150 13.86 -42.26 -23.39
N LYS A 151 13.21 -43.22 -24.05
CA LYS A 151 13.90 -44.38 -24.66
C LYS A 151 14.93 -43.96 -25.71
N ALA A 152 14.57 -43.02 -26.59
CA ALA A 152 15.49 -42.49 -27.59
C ALA A 152 16.67 -41.74 -26.95
N ALA A 153 16.46 -41.05 -25.81
CA ALA A 153 17.52 -40.39 -25.06
C ALA A 153 18.47 -41.41 -24.41
N VAL A 154 17.93 -42.49 -23.83
CA VAL A 154 18.71 -43.59 -23.26
C VAL A 154 19.53 -44.31 -24.34
N ASP A 155 18.92 -44.61 -25.50
CA ASP A 155 19.61 -45.24 -26.63
C ASP A 155 20.72 -44.34 -27.20
N LYS A 156 20.49 -43.02 -27.28
CA LYS A 156 21.54 -42.06 -27.67
C LYS A 156 22.66 -41.99 -26.64
N ALA A 157 22.36 -42.15 -25.36
CA ALA A 157 23.37 -42.16 -24.29
C ALA A 157 24.21 -43.45 -24.30
N THR A 158 23.60 -44.61 -24.53
CA THR A 158 24.30 -45.90 -24.59
C THR A 158 25.13 -46.06 -25.87
N ARG A 159 24.63 -45.57 -27.02
CA ARG A 159 25.37 -45.57 -28.30
C ARG A 159 26.66 -44.74 -28.27
N LYS A 160 26.78 -43.76 -27.36
CA LYS A 160 28.01 -42.97 -27.17
C LYS A 160 29.06 -43.66 -26.28
N ARG A 161 28.73 -44.78 -25.60
CA ARG A 161 29.61 -45.43 -24.61
C ARG A 161 30.65 -46.39 -25.19
N GLY A 162 30.62 -46.67 -26.51
CA GLY A 162 31.49 -47.65 -27.16
C GLY A 162 32.60 -47.12 -28.07
N ARG A 163 32.68 -45.82 -28.36
CA ARG A 163 33.72 -45.29 -29.27
C ARG A 163 35.03 -45.05 -28.50
N LYS A 164 36.00 -45.95 -28.62
CA LYS A 164 37.40 -45.71 -28.17
C LYS A 164 37.89 -44.39 -28.76
N ARG A 165 38.24 -43.44 -27.90
CA ARG A 165 38.84 -42.16 -28.27
C ARG A 165 40.20 -42.45 -28.93
N LYS A 166 40.35 -42.15 -30.23
CA LYS A 166 41.63 -41.72 -30.76
C LYS A 166 41.78 -40.25 -30.36
N LEU A 167 42.87 -39.95 -29.67
CA LEU A 167 43.30 -38.59 -29.37
C LEU A 167 43.63 -37.88 -30.69
N SER A 168 42.97 -36.76 -30.94
CA SER A 168 43.52 -35.66 -31.71
C SER A 168 42.86 -34.38 -31.21
N THR A 169 43.61 -33.67 -30.39
CA THR A 169 43.46 -32.26 -30.06
C THR A 169 43.29 -31.45 -31.34
N GLN A 170 42.18 -30.71 -31.48
CA GLN A 170 42.17 -29.30 -31.86
C GLN A 170 40.74 -28.75 -31.88
N ASP A 171 40.63 -27.67 -31.11
CA ASP A 171 39.83 -26.48 -31.27
C ASP A 171 38.34 -26.49 -30.93
N ALA A 172 38.06 -25.48 -30.11
CA ALA A 172 36.86 -25.16 -29.40
C ALA A 172 35.99 -24.21 -30.21
N GLU A 173 34.71 -24.22 -29.83
CA GLU A 173 33.73 -23.14 -29.98
C GLU A 173 33.09 -22.95 -31.37
N GLU A 174 31.78 -22.63 -31.30
CA GLU A 174 30.85 -22.24 -32.37
C GLU A 174 30.26 -23.32 -33.30
N GLU A 175 29.25 -24.07 -32.83
CA GLU A 175 28.07 -24.38 -33.67
C GLU A 175 26.94 -25.01 -32.83
N ALA A 176 26.10 -24.19 -32.20
CA ALA A 176 24.90 -24.69 -31.54
C ALA A 176 23.75 -23.68 -31.44
N VAL A 177 23.52 -22.80 -32.43
CA VAL A 177 22.20 -22.13 -32.58
C VAL A 177 21.92 -21.74 -34.03
N GLU A 178 21.86 -22.68 -34.97
CA GLU A 178 21.26 -22.37 -36.29
C GLU A 178 20.70 -23.60 -37.01
N VAL A 179 19.58 -24.18 -36.55
CA VAL A 179 18.63 -24.82 -37.45
C VAL A 179 17.21 -24.65 -36.90
N VAL A 180 16.30 -24.23 -37.78
CA VAL A 180 14.85 -24.03 -37.64
C VAL A 180 14.43 -22.59 -37.34
N SER A 181 14.56 -21.74 -38.37
CA SER A 181 13.57 -20.71 -38.67
C SER A 181 13.62 -20.34 -40.15
N GLN A 182 12.95 -21.12 -40.99
CA GLN A 182 12.52 -20.66 -42.31
C GLN A 182 11.12 -21.20 -42.60
N GLN A 183 10.10 -20.37 -42.36
CA GLN A 183 9.14 -20.02 -43.42
C GLN A 183 8.24 -18.82 -43.03
N ALA A 184 8.56 -17.70 -43.70
CA ALA A 184 7.69 -16.69 -44.30
C ALA A 184 6.52 -16.09 -43.48
N GLY A 185 6.70 -14.81 -43.15
CA GLY A 185 5.65 -13.90 -42.68
C GLY A 185 6.15 -12.45 -42.55
N SER A 186 6.49 -11.84 -43.68
CA SER A 186 6.76 -10.41 -43.91
C SER A 186 6.09 -9.41 -42.95
N SER A 187 6.86 -8.53 -42.30
CA SER A 187 6.66 -7.05 -42.39
C SER A 187 7.72 -6.27 -41.59
N VAL A 188 8.31 -5.28 -42.25
CA VAL A 188 9.37 -4.37 -41.76
C VAL A 188 8.84 -3.38 -40.71
N PRO A 189 9.62 -3.01 -39.68
CA PRO A 189 9.20 -2.02 -38.67
C PRO A 189 9.30 -0.57 -39.19
N LYS A 190 8.19 0.19 -39.16
CA LYS A 190 8.21 1.65 -39.34
C LYS A 190 8.63 2.32 -38.03
N VAL A 191 9.88 2.78 -37.98
CA VAL A 191 10.37 3.77 -37.02
C VAL A 191 9.63 5.09 -37.27
N LYS A 192 8.80 5.53 -36.32
CA LYS A 192 8.17 6.86 -36.35
C LYS A 192 8.93 7.78 -35.39
N MET A 193 9.91 8.50 -35.93
CA MET A 193 10.56 9.61 -35.25
C MET A 193 9.54 10.74 -35.07
N ALA A 194 9.12 11.01 -33.84
CA ALA A 194 8.28 12.16 -33.52
C ALA A 194 9.17 13.40 -33.40
N ARG A 195 9.00 14.30 -34.37
CA ARG A 195 9.70 15.57 -34.57
C ARG A 195 9.35 16.55 -33.43
N ARG A 196 10.38 17.08 -32.76
CA ARG A 196 10.29 18.25 -31.86
C ARG A 196 9.66 19.43 -32.63
N LYS A 197 8.60 20.01 -32.09
CA LYS A 197 8.13 21.36 -32.45
C LYS A 197 8.66 22.32 -31.41
N SER A 198 9.78 22.98 -31.70
CA SER A 198 10.14 24.24 -31.08
C SER A 198 9.52 25.34 -31.95
N ASN A 199 8.47 25.97 -31.46
CA ASN A 199 8.00 27.23 -32.04
C ASN A 199 8.85 28.36 -31.47
N PHE A 200 9.33 29.20 -32.38
CA PHE A 200 9.93 30.50 -32.12
C PHE A 200 8.79 31.53 -32.04
N GLN A 201 8.63 32.18 -30.90
CA GLN A 201 8.43 33.62 -30.68
C GLN A 201 8.26 33.87 -29.18
#